data_AF-A0AA36G123-F1
#
_entry.id   AF-A0AA36G123-F1
#
_cell.length_a   1.000
_cell.length_b   1.000
_cell.length_c   1.000
_cell.angle_alpha   90.00
_cell.angle_beta   90.00
_cell.angle_gamma   90.00
#
_symmetry.space_group_name_H-M   'P 1'
#
loop_
_entity.id
_entity.type
_entity.pdbx_description
1 polymer ?
#
loop_
_entity_poly.entity_id
_entity_poly.type
_entity_poly.pdbx_seq_one_letter_code
_entity_poly.pdbx_strand_id
1 'polypeptide(L)'
;MASCYAPYLRFYGLLAGKTLPSAASWATSREQMYKKDGRNALFPVCSNTWTLSDCLRKYIPLSIDCYVAMGLSAEDAATYRNDLGAMEFECTTGIDALYNNFDCYRAVFGPYQAQLQQCSADYYKNAKFGLCKAMNTLMDCNSGIYGKACGAQTKAMACGIVRVLMNLADPQCEATGQLNKCPACN
;
A
#
# COMPACT_ATOMS: atom_id res chain seq x y z
N MET A 1 -20.29 -4.95 0.36
CA MET A 1 -18.93 -4.44 0.62
C MET A 1 -18.61 -4.41 2.11
N ALA A 2 -19.37 -3.68 2.95
CA ALA A 2 -19.13 -3.58 4.39
C ALA A 2 -19.05 -4.93 5.14
N SER A 3 -19.87 -5.91 4.77
CA SER A 3 -19.83 -7.25 5.36
C SER A 3 -18.50 -8.00 5.15
N CYS A 4 -17.75 -7.69 4.08
CA CYS A 4 -16.42 -8.26 3.84
C CYS A 4 -15.37 -7.74 4.84
N TYR A 5 -15.55 -6.52 5.32
CA TYR A 5 -14.63 -5.89 6.27
C TYR A 5 -14.84 -6.37 7.71
N ALA A 6 -16.00 -6.92 8.05
CA ALA A 6 -16.27 -7.39 9.42
C ALA A 6 -15.28 -8.45 9.93
N PRO A 7 -15.02 -9.58 9.22
CA PRO A 7 -13.99 -10.53 9.65
C PRO A 7 -12.58 -9.92 9.58
N TYR A 8 -12.30 -9.13 8.54
CA TYR A 8 -11.00 -8.49 8.34
C TYR A 8 -10.61 -7.57 9.50
N LEU A 9 -11.54 -6.72 9.95
CA LEU A 9 -11.32 -5.79 11.06
C LEU A 9 -11.25 -6.51 12.41
N ARG A 10 -12.03 -7.59 12.59
CA ARG A 10 -12.02 -8.40 13.82
C ARG A 10 -10.64 -9.02 14.07
N PHE A 11 -9.93 -9.41 13.02
CA PHE A 11 -8.55 -9.91 13.12
C PHE A 11 -7.60 -8.87 13.78
N TYR A 12 -7.84 -7.58 13.57
CA TYR A 12 -7.09 -6.49 14.21
C TYR A 12 -7.69 -6.04 15.56
N GLY A 13 -8.67 -6.77 16.10
CA GLY A 13 -9.37 -6.38 17.32
C GLY A 13 -10.34 -5.20 17.14
N LEU A 14 -10.69 -4.88 15.89
CA LEU A 14 -11.60 -3.78 15.56
C LEU A 14 -13.00 -4.32 15.23
N LEU A 15 -14.02 -3.50 15.51
CA LEU A 15 -15.40 -3.81 15.16
C LEU A 15 -15.81 -2.98 13.95
N ALA A 16 -16.38 -3.64 12.93
CA ALA A 16 -17.12 -2.95 11.89
C ALA A 16 -18.47 -2.49 12.48
N GLY A 17 -18.62 -1.18 12.71
CA GLY A 17 -19.89 -0.60 13.13
C GLY A 17 -20.83 -0.37 11.94
N LYS A 18 -21.68 0.66 12.02
CA LYS A 18 -22.42 1.17 10.84
C LYS A 18 -21.47 1.72 9.77
N THR A 19 -20.29 2.16 10.17
CA THR A 19 -19.19 2.65 9.34
C THR A 19 -17.91 1.89 9.66
N LEU A 20 -16.97 1.88 8.73
CA LEU A 20 -15.61 1.37 8.99
C LEU A 20 -14.88 2.28 10.00
N PRO A 21 -13.92 1.75 10.78
CA PRO A 21 -13.00 2.57 11.58
C PRO A 21 -12.20 3.52 10.70
N SER A 22 -11.72 4.63 11.27
CA SER A 22 -10.78 5.52 10.57
C SER A 22 -9.52 4.77 10.16
N ALA A 23 -8.88 5.21 9.07
CA ALA A 23 -7.66 4.59 8.60
C ALA A 23 -6.55 4.67 9.64
N ALA A 24 -6.48 5.75 10.42
CA ALA A 24 -5.53 5.89 11.53
C ALA A 24 -5.73 4.82 12.63
N SER A 25 -6.97 4.54 13.02
CA SER A 25 -7.28 3.52 14.04
C SER A 25 -6.90 2.12 13.56
N TRP A 26 -7.22 1.82 12.30
CA TRP A 26 -6.85 0.55 11.70
C TRP A 26 -5.34 0.39 11.48
N ALA A 27 -4.65 1.40 10.93
CA ALA A 27 -3.20 1.39 10.75
C ALA A 27 -2.47 1.21 12.09
N THR A 28 -2.95 1.86 13.16
CA THR A 28 -2.42 1.70 14.52
C THR A 28 -2.56 0.25 15.02
N SER A 29 -3.72 -0.36 14.79
CA SER A 29 -3.99 -1.73 15.25
C SER A 29 -3.13 -2.75 14.50
N ARG A 30 -2.94 -2.57 13.18
CA ARG A 30 -2.00 -3.38 12.40
C ARG A 30 -0.56 -3.18 12.84
N GLU A 31 -0.13 -1.95 13.08
CA GLU A 31 1.22 -1.66 13.57
C GLU A 31 1.51 -2.28 14.94
N GLN A 32 0.51 -2.31 15.83
CA GLN A 32 0.62 -3.03 17.12
C GLN A 32 0.84 -4.53 16.93
N MET A 33 0.17 -5.16 15.95
CA MET A 33 0.39 -6.56 15.61
C MET A 33 1.83 -6.79 15.12
N TYR A 34 2.33 -5.95 14.22
CA TYR A 34 3.72 -6.03 13.75
C TYR A 34 4.74 -5.75 14.86
N LYS A 35 4.43 -4.90 15.84
CA LYS A 35 5.29 -4.69 17.02
C LYS A 35 5.32 -5.90 17.94
N LYS A 36 4.18 -6.58 18.12
CA LYS A 36 4.03 -7.72 19.01
C LYS A 36 4.66 -8.99 18.42
N ASP A 37 4.32 -9.31 17.18
CA ASP A 37 4.61 -10.61 16.58
C ASP A 37 5.74 -10.54 15.53
N GLY A 38 6.25 -9.33 15.24
CA GLY A 38 7.33 -9.11 14.29
C GLY A 38 6.99 -9.63 12.89
N ARG A 39 7.98 -10.20 12.20
CA ARG A 39 7.79 -10.80 10.86
C ARG A 39 6.82 -11.97 10.85
N ASN A 40 6.55 -12.62 11.99
CA ASN A 40 5.62 -13.75 12.06
C ASN A 40 4.16 -13.32 11.83
N ALA A 41 3.84 -12.03 11.98
CA ALA A 41 2.54 -11.49 11.63
C ALA A 41 2.29 -11.39 10.11
N LEU A 42 3.33 -11.44 9.26
CA LEU A 42 3.18 -11.25 7.82
C LEU A 42 2.22 -12.26 7.18
N PHE A 43 2.41 -13.56 7.43
CA PHE A 43 1.55 -14.60 6.85
C PHE A 43 0.09 -14.53 7.34
N PRO A 44 -0.19 -14.39 8.66
CA PRO A 44 -1.54 -14.16 9.14
C PRO A 44 -2.19 -12.90 8.56
N VAL A 45 -1.48 -11.77 8.52
CA VAL A 45 -1.97 -10.53 7.92
C VAL A 45 -2.30 -10.74 6.44
N CYS A 46 -1.42 -11.40 5.70
CA CYS A 46 -1.66 -11.72 4.30
C CYS A 46 -2.87 -12.62 4.13
N SER A 47 -2.98 -13.72 4.87
CA SER A 47 -4.15 -14.61 4.83
C SER A 47 -5.46 -13.85 5.10
N ASN A 48 -5.44 -12.88 6.02
CA ASN A 48 -6.59 -12.04 6.32
C ASN A 48 -6.90 -11.07 5.17
N THR A 49 -5.89 -10.46 4.56
CA THR A 49 -6.04 -9.62 3.34
C THR A 49 -6.59 -10.44 2.17
N TRP A 50 -6.08 -11.64 1.91
CA TRP A 50 -6.58 -12.53 0.85
C TRP A 50 -8.07 -12.85 1.04
N THR A 51 -8.50 -13.11 2.28
CA THR A 51 -9.91 -13.34 2.62
C THR A 51 -10.77 -12.10 2.31
N LEU A 52 -10.27 -10.91 2.63
CA LEU A 52 -10.93 -9.66 2.29
C LEU A 52 -11.02 -9.46 0.78
N SER A 53 -9.90 -9.58 0.07
CA SER A 53 -9.81 -9.44 -1.39
C SER A 53 -10.78 -10.38 -2.11
N ASP A 54 -10.83 -11.65 -1.72
CA ASP A 54 -11.74 -12.64 -2.31
C ASP A 54 -13.21 -12.25 -2.10
N CYS A 55 -13.58 -11.84 -0.88
CA CYS A 55 -14.93 -11.34 -0.61
C CYS A 55 -15.27 -10.09 -1.44
N LEU A 56 -14.27 -9.22 -1.67
CA LEU A 56 -14.43 -7.98 -2.41
C LEU A 56 -14.42 -8.14 -3.93
N ARG A 57 -14.00 -9.30 -4.49
CA ARG A 57 -13.90 -9.52 -5.94
C ARG A 57 -15.14 -9.12 -6.73
N LYS A 58 -16.33 -9.38 -6.19
CA LYS A 58 -17.61 -9.03 -6.82
C LYS A 58 -17.93 -7.53 -6.85
N TYR A 59 -17.11 -6.69 -6.22
CA TYR A 59 -17.28 -5.25 -6.13
C TYR A 59 -16.14 -4.48 -6.84
N ILE A 60 -15.23 -5.19 -7.52
CA ILE A 60 -14.12 -4.58 -8.26
C ILE A 60 -14.64 -3.99 -9.58
N PRO A 61 -14.19 -2.79 -10.00
CA PRO A 61 -13.18 -1.95 -9.34
C PRO A 61 -13.70 -1.20 -8.11
N LEU A 62 -12.94 -1.26 -7.02
CA LEU A 62 -13.26 -0.54 -5.79
C LEU A 62 -12.86 0.93 -5.94
N SER A 63 -13.83 1.80 -6.18
CA SER A 63 -13.58 3.25 -6.22
C SER A 63 -13.54 3.86 -4.82
N ILE A 64 -12.98 5.07 -4.70
CA ILE A 64 -13.06 5.87 -3.47
C ILE A 64 -14.54 6.10 -3.09
N ASP A 65 -15.40 6.33 -4.08
CA ASP A 65 -16.84 6.56 -3.85
C ASP A 65 -17.54 5.37 -3.20
N CYS A 66 -17.13 4.13 -3.51
CA CYS A 66 -17.67 2.95 -2.84
C CYS A 66 -17.40 2.98 -1.32
N TYR A 67 -16.21 3.43 -0.90
CA TYR A 67 -15.84 3.55 0.51
C TYR A 67 -16.51 4.75 1.18
N VAL A 68 -16.64 5.88 0.47
CA VAL A 68 -17.40 7.04 0.95
C VAL A 68 -18.87 6.67 1.18
N ALA A 69 -19.47 5.86 0.29
CA ALA A 69 -20.81 5.32 0.47
C ALA A 69 -20.95 4.40 1.70
N MET A 70 -19.84 3.91 2.26
CA MET A 70 -19.78 3.18 3.54
C MET A 70 -19.53 4.10 4.76
N GLY A 71 -19.60 5.42 4.57
CA GLY A 71 -19.48 6.41 5.62
C GLY A 71 -18.04 6.79 5.99
N LEU A 72 -17.06 6.48 5.13
CA LEU A 72 -15.69 6.98 5.29
C LEU A 72 -15.54 8.39 4.73
N SER A 73 -14.61 9.16 5.31
CA SER A 73 -14.11 10.38 4.67
C SER A 73 -13.41 10.03 3.35
N ALA A 74 -13.26 10.99 2.43
CA ALA A 74 -12.53 10.77 1.18
C ALA A 74 -11.07 10.35 1.42
N GLU A 75 -10.45 10.87 2.49
CA GLU A 75 -9.08 10.54 2.88
C GLU A 75 -8.96 9.11 3.41
N ASP A 76 -9.85 8.70 4.32
CA ASP A 76 -9.90 7.33 4.82
C ASP A 76 -10.23 6.37 3.67
N ALA A 77 -11.18 6.71 2.81
CA ALA A 77 -11.55 5.93 1.64
C ALA A 77 -10.37 5.70 0.69
N ALA A 78 -9.59 6.75 0.38
CA ALA A 78 -8.38 6.63 -0.41
C ALA A 78 -7.34 5.73 0.28
N THR A 79 -7.20 5.86 1.59
CA THR A 79 -6.25 5.06 2.38
C THR A 79 -6.61 3.58 2.38
N TYR A 80 -7.87 3.22 2.64
CA TYR A 80 -8.35 1.83 2.59
C TYR A 80 -8.17 1.21 1.19
N ARG A 81 -8.50 1.96 0.13
CA ARG A 81 -8.34 1.48 -1.25
C ARG A 81 -6.87 1.24 -1.60
N ASN A 82 -6.03 2.23 -1.32
CA ASN A 82 -4.61 2.19 -1.66
C ASN A 82 -3.89 1.09 -0.88
N ASP A 83 -4.18 0.96 0.40
CA ASP A 83 -3.56 -0.08 1.21
C ASP A 83 -4.00 -1.49 0.81
N LEU A 84 -5.28 -1.70 0.46
CA LEU A 84 -5.71 -2.99 -0.06
C LEU A 84 -4.88 -3.39 -1.29
N GLY A 85 -4.67 -2.48 -2.24
CA GLY A 85 -3.84 -2.74 -3.41
C GLY A 85 -2.36 -2.97 -3.08
N ALA A 86 -1.80 -2.18 -2.16
CA ALA A 86 -0.42 -2.37 -1.69
C ALA A 86 -0.26 -3.74 -1.01
N MET A 87 -1.18 -4.11 -0.12
CA MET A 87 -1.19 -5.39 0.58
C MET A 87 -1.38 -6.56 -0.37
N GLU A 88 -2.22 -6.44 -1.40
CA GLU A 88 -2.35 -7.48 -2.44
C GLU A 88 -1.02 -7.74 -3.15
N PHE A 89 -0.27 -6.68 -3.46
CA PHE A 89 1.08 -6.80 -4.04
C PHE A 89 2.09 -7.39 -3.05
N GLU A 90 2.15 -6.85 -1.83
CA GLU A 90 3.05 -7.30 -0.77
C GLU A 90 2.81 -8.78 -0.43
N CYS A 91 1.56 -9.22 -0.36
CA CYS A 91 1.19 -10.58 0.00
C CYS A 91 1.23 -11.61 -1.13
N THR A 92 1.52 -11.17 -2.36
CA THR A 92 1.68 -12.05 -3.53
C THR A 92 3.12 -12.02 -4.01
N THR A 93 3.52 -10.91 -4.60
CA THR A 93 4.79 -10.73 -5.30
C THR A 93 5.89 -10.27 -4.35
N GLY A 94 5.54 -9.50 -3.31
CA GLY A 94 6.50 -8.90 -2.38
C GLY A 94 6.82 -9.74 -1.15
N ILE A 95 6.15 -10.88 -0.91
CA ILE A 95 6.12 -11.49 0.42
C ILE A 95 7.50 -11.96 0.89
N ASP A 96 8.28 -12.56 -0.01
CA ASP A 96 9.63 -13.03 0.31
C ASP A 96 10.60 -11.87 0.58
N ALA A 97 10.52 -10.81 -0.23
CA ALA A 97 11.30 -9.59 -0.03
C ALA A 97 10.95 -8.92 1.29
N LEU A 98 9.65 -8.82 1.61
CA LEU A 98 9.16 -8.24 2.85
C LEU A 98 9.56 -9.09 4.08
N TYR A 99 9.43 -10.42 3.98
CA TYR A 99 9.78 -11.32 5.07
C TYR A 99 11.28 -11.27 5.40
N ASN A 100 12.13 -11.34 4.37
CA ASN A 100 13.59 -11.34 4.54
C ASN A 100 14.14 -9.99 4.99
N ASN A 101 13.45 -8.89 4.69
CA ASN A 101 13.91 -7.54 5.00
C ASN A 101 13.00 -6.81 6.00
N PHE A 102 12.14 -7.52 6.74
CA PHE A 102 11.05 -6.95 7.54
C PHE A 102 11.51 -5.84 8.49
N ASP A 103 12.55 -6.11 9.29
CA ASP A 103 13.05 -5.15 10.29
C ASP A 103 13.67 -3.92 9.60
N CYS A 104 14.43 -4.14 8.52
CA CYS A 104 15.04 -3.05 7.78
C CYS A 104 13.97 -2.16 7.12
N TYR A 105 13.00 -2.78 6.43
CA TYR A 105 11.94 -2.10 5.72
C TYR A 105 11.12 -1.20 6.65
N ARG A 106 10.76 -1.69 7.85
CA ARG A 106 10.05 -0.90 8.86
C ARG A 106 10.89 0.24 9.44
N ALA A 107 12.21 0.03 9.57
CA ALA A 107 13.11 1.04 10.09
C ALA A 107 13.38 2.20 9.11
N VAL A 108 13.08 2.05 7.81
CA VAL A 108 13.33 3.09 6.80
C VAL A 108 12.57 4.39 7.10
N PHE A 109 11.31 4.31 7.53
CA PHE A 109 10.47 5.51 7.61
C PHE A 109 11.05 6.60 8.52
N GLY A 110 11.62 6.25 9.68
CA GLY A 110 12.13 7.23 10.64
C GLY A 110 13.26 8.10 10.06
N PRO A 111 14.42 7.52 9.70
CA PRO A 111 15.57 8.29 9.19
C PRO A 111 15.32 8.93 7.82
N TYR A 112 14.41 8.38 7.01
CA TYR A 112 14.18 8.83 5.64
C TYR A 112 12.86 9.61 5.47
N GLN A 113 12.15 9.94 6.55
CA GLN A 113 10.83 10.58 6.51
C GLN A 113 10.80 11.83 5.63
N ALA A 114 11.76 12.74 5.81
CA ALA A 114 11.84 13.98 5.05
C ALA A 114 12.07 13.72 3.54
N GLN A 115 12.86 12.70 3.20
CA GLN A 115 13.13 12.35 1.80
C GLN A 115 11.91 11.71 1.15
N LEU A 116 11.19 10.84 1.86
CA LEU A 116 9.93 10.25 1.39
C LEU A 116 8.86 11.33 1.19
N GLN A 117 8.75 12.29 2.11
CA GLN A 117 7.86 13.45 1.96
C GLN A 117 8.25 14.32 0.77
N GLN A 118 9.56 14.53 0.56
CA GLN A 118 10.06 15.26 -0.59
C GLN A 118 9.73 14.56 -1.92
N CYS A 119 9.85 13.22 -1.99
CA CYS A 119 9.42 12.45 -3.16
C CYS A 119 7.95 12.75 -3.52
N SER A 120 7.05 12.73 -2.52
CA SER A 120 5.63 13.04 -2.71
C SER A 120 5.40 14.51 -3.10
N ALA A 121 6.10 15.45 -2.47
CA ALA A 121 6.00 16.86 -2.82
C ALA A 121 6.43 17.13 -4.28
N ASP A 122 7.52 16.51 -4.72
CA ASP A 122 8.00 16.62 -6.10
C ASP A 122 7.04 15.98 -7.10
N TYR A 123 6.38 14.87 -6.75
CA TYR A 123 5.30 14.30 -7.55
C TYR A 123 4.18 15.32 -7.79
N TYR A 124 3.60 15.88 -6.73
CA TYR A 124 2.49 16.85 -6.86
C TYR A 124 2.91 18.11 -7.61
N LYS A 125 4.13 18.61 -7.38
CA LYS A 125 4.69 19.77 -8.08
C LYS A 125 4.82 19.52 -9.58
N ASN A 126 5.26 18.32 -9.97
CA ASN A 126 5.63 18.00 -11.34
C ASN A 126 4.50 17.35 -12.15
N ALA A 127 3.44 16.82 -11.52
CA ALA A 127 2.33 16.15 -12.21
C ALA A 127 1.68 17.01 -13.31
N LYS A 128 1.59 18.33 -13.09
CA LYS A 128 1.06 19.29 -14.08
C LYS A 128 1.88 19.43 -15.36
N PHE A 129 3.14 18.98 -15.35
CA PHE A 129 4.03 18.99 -16.52
C PHE A 129 4.13 17.63 -17.21
N GLY A 130 3.42 16.62 -16.70
CA GLY A 130 3.41 15.27 -17.25
C GLY A 130 3.21 14.24 -16.14
N LEU A 131 1.99 13.71 -16.02
CA LEU A 131 1.60 12.80 -14.94
C LEU A 131 2.47 11.54 -14.90
N CYS A 132 2.60 10.82 -16.01
CA CYS A 132 3.35 9.56 -16.04
C CYS A 132 4.85 9.76 -15.74
N LYS A 133 5.42 10.90 -16.18
CA LYS A 133 6.79 11.27 -15.82
C LYS A 133 6.92 11.54 -14.33
N ALA A 134 5.98 12.26 -13.73
CA ALA A 134 5.97 12.51 -12.29
C ALA A 134 5.81 11.22 -11.47
N MET A 135 4.97 10.28 -11.93
CA MET A 135 4.81 8.94 -11.34
C MET A 135 6.13 8.17 -11.37
N ASN A 136 6.83 8.14 -12.51
CA ASN A 136 8.14 7.50 -12.61
C ASN A 136 9.17 8.11 -11.65
N THR A 137 9.21 9.45 -11.54
CA THR A 137 10.07 10.12 -10.55
C THR A 137 9.73 9.70 -9.12
N LEU A 138 8.44 9.57 -8.77
CA LEU A 138 8.01 9.11 -7.46
C LEU A 138 8.45 7.67 -7.17
N MET A 139 8.29 6.78 -8.16
CA MET A 139 8.72 5.38 -8.10
C MET A 139 10.24 5.26 -7.91
N ASP A 140 11.02 5.99 -8.70
CA ASP A 140 12.48 5.98 -8.63
C ASP A 140 12.99 6.56 -7.30
N CYS A 141 12.36 7.63 -6.81
CA CYS A 141 12.71 8.26 -5.53
C CYS A 141 12.46 7.33 -4.34
N ASN A 142 11.26 6.74 -4.24
CA ASN A 142 10.94 5.79 -3.17
C ASN A 142 11.82 4.54 -3.25
N SER A 143 11.89 3.90 -4.43
CA SER A 143 12.69 2.68 -4.59
C SER A 143 14.18 2.92 -4.34
N GLY A 144 14.71 4.10 -4.70
CA GLY A 144 16.09 4.50 -4.39
C GLY A 144 16.35 4.60 -2.89
N ILE A 145 15.42 5.16 -2.12
CA ILE A 145 15.51 5.25 -0.65
C ILE A 145 15.54 3.86 -0.02
N TYR A 146 14.53 3.03 -0.32
CA TYR A 146 14.44 1.66 0.23
C TYR A 146 15.58 0.77 -0.26
N GLY A 147 16.07 1.00 -1.47
CA GLY A 147 17.21 0.30 -2.05
C GLY A 147 18.53 0.63 -1.36
N LYS A 148 18.76 1.92 -1.08
CA LYS A 148 19.93 2.38 -0.33
C LYS A 148 19.92 1.85 1.10
N ALA A 149 18.75 1.81 1.74
CA ALA A 149 18.64 1.39 3.13
C ALA A 149 18.71 -0.13 3.31
N CYS A 150 18.06 -0.89 2.43
CA CYS A 150 17.78 -2.31 2.67
C CYS A 150 18.14 -3.24 1.49
N GLY A 151 18.74 -2.72 0.41
CA GLY A 151 19.25 -3.51 -0.70
C GLY A 151 18.29 -3.69 -1.89
N ALA A 152 18.67 -4.56 -2.83
CA ALA A 152 17.99 -4.64 -4.13
C ALA A 152 16.55 -5.18 -4.05
N GLN A 153 16.27 -6.11 -3.14
CA GLN A 153 14.94 -6.69 -2.98
C GLN A 153 13.93 -5.66 -2.49
N THR A 154 14.29 -4.83 -1.50
CA THR A 154 13.42 -3.75 -1.02
C THR A 154 13.28 -2.62 -2.03
N LYS A 155 14.30 -2.37 -2.87
CA LYS A 155 14.16 -1.48 -4.04
C LYS A 155 13.06 -1.96 -4.98
N ALA A 156 13.11 -3.23 -5.37
CA ALA A 156 12.13 -3.85 -6.25
C ALA A 156 10.71 -3.77 -5.65
N MET A 157 10.59 -4.14 -4.37
CA MET A 157 9.33 -4.12 -3.64
C MET A 157 8.74 -2.70 -3.52
N ALA A 158 9.52 -1.72 -3.10
CA ALA A 158 9.07 -0.33 -2.98
C ALA A 158 8.65 0.26 -4.35
N CYS A 159 9.37 -0.07 -5.43
CA CYS A 159 8.95 0.31 -6.77
C CYS A 159 7.58 -0.31 -7.12
N GLY A 160 7.41 -1.61 -6.86
CA GLY A 160 6.18 -2.34 -7.16
C GLY A 160 4.97 -1.80 -6.42
N ILE A 161 5.11 -1.50 -5.11
CA ILE A 161 4.05 -0.87 -4.31
C ILE A 161 3.66 0.48 -4.91
N VAL A 162 4.62 1.38 -5.15
CA VAL A 162 4.31 2.70 -5.73
C VAL A 162 3.64 2.54 -7.10
N ARG A 163 4.10 1.63 -7.94
CA ARG A 163 3.49 1.37 -9.25
C ARG A 163 2.03 0.93 -9.13
N VAL A 164 1.71 0.04 -8.19
CA VAL A 164 0.31 -0.37 -7.92
C VAL A 164 -0.53 0.81 -7.49
N LEU A 165 -0.02 1.63 -6.55
CA LEU A 165 -0.72 2.82 -6.09
C LEU A 165 -0.96 3.84 -7.22
N MET A 166 0.02 4.03 -8.09
CA MET A 166 -0.11 4.91 -9.26
C MET A 166 -1.13 4.38 -10.26
N ASN A 167 -1.11 3.08 -10.55
CA ASN A 167 -2.09 2.45 -11.44
C ASN A 167 -3.52 2.50 -10.87
N LEU A 168 -3.68 2.42 -9.55
CA LEU A 168 -4.97 2.64 -8.90
C LEU A 168 -5.43 4.11 -9.00
N ALA A 169 -4.51 5.06 -8.95
CA ALA A 169 -4.82 6.49 -9.04
C ALA A 169 -5.15 6.92 -10.48
N ASP A 170 -4.32 6.51 -11.43
CA ASP A 170 -4.50 6.75 -12.86
C ASP A 170 -3.93 5.58 -13.68
N PRO A 171 -4.78 4.70 -14.23
CA PRO A 171 -4.34 3.52 -14.97
C PRO A 171 -3.80 3.86 -16.37
N GLN A 172 -3.95 5.09 -16.86
CA GLN A 172 -3.58 5.46 -18.23
C GLN A 172 -2.07 5.30 -18.47
N CYS A 173 -1.24 5.65 -17.50
CA CYS A 173 0.21 5.58 -17.62
C CYS A 173 0.71 4.13 -17.77
N GLU A 174 0.07 3.19 -17.08
CA GLU A 174 0.35 1.75 -17.21
C GLU A 174 -0.19 1.23 -18.56
N ALA A 175 -1.45 1.55 -18.88
CA ALA A 175 -2.10 1.08 -20.11
C ALA A 175 -1.39 1.55 -21.40
N THR A 176 -0.72 2.70 -21.35
CA THR A 176 0.06 3.25 -22.48
C THR A 176 1.55 2.89 -22.43
N GLY A 177 1.99 2.09 -21.45
CA GLY A 177 3.37 1.64 -21.32
C GLY A 177 4.36 2.74 -20.95
N GLN A 178 3.91 3.83 -20.33
CA GLN A 178 4.74 4.97 -19.96
C GLN A 178 5.35 4.84 -18.56
N LEU A 179 4.86 3.92 -17.73
CA LEU A 179 5.47 3.64 -16.43
C LEU A 179 6.76 2.81 -16.58
N ASN A 180 7.78 3.20 -15.83
CA ASN A 180 9.04 2.48 -15.75
C ASN A 180 8.79 1.06 -15.21
N LYS A 181 9.52 0.09 -15.75
CA LYS A 181 9.51 -1.27 -15.20
C LYS A 181 10.22 -1.27 -13.85
N CYS A 182 9.59 -1.89 -12.86
CA CYS A 182 10.26 -2.19 -11.61
C CYS A 182 11.23 -3.36 -11.78
N PRO A 183 12.36 -3.37 -11.05
CA PRO A 183 13.20 -4.56 -10.95
C PRO A 183 12.37 -5.76 -10.46
N ALA A 184 12.75 -6.96 -10.88
CA ALA A 184 12.13 -8.17 -10.35
C ALA A 184 12.57 -8.40 -8.88
N CYS A 185 11.66 -8.92 -8.06
CA CYS A 185 11.97 -9.35 -6.70
C CYS A 185 12.60 -10.75 -6.79
N ASN A 186 13.94 -10.81 -6.88
CA ASN A 186 14.70 -12.06 -6.94
C ASN A 186 15.45 -12.30 -5.62
#